data_AF-A0A945AK66-F1
#
_entry.id   AF-A0A945AK66-F1
#
_cell.length_a   1.000
_cell.length_b   1.000
_cell.length_c   1.000
_cell.angle_alpha   90.00
_cell.angle_beta   90.00
_cell.angle_gamma   90.00
#
_symmetry.space_group_name_H-M   'P 1'
#
loop_
_entity.id
_entity.type
_entity.pdbx_description
1 polymer ?
#
loop_
_entity_poly.entity_id
_entity_poly.type
_entity_poly.pdbx_seq_one_letter_code
_entity_poly.pdbx_strand_id
1 'polypeptide(L)'
;MAFWNKDLLRLTMTIVLAAIASIFIGHFLYLLLIICIGFILRQAFLLNQLEQWLQSGAKQNYPASNGLWEEIYYHIFRLKKANKKRKKQLSRIIEQFRKSTAALPDAVVVLGEYDEIAWFNNAAKLILGLKKRDE
;
A
#
# COMPACT_ATOMS: atom_id res chain seq x y z
N MET A 1 1.35 -5.13 20.87
CA MET A 1 1.62 -4.49 22.19
C MET A 1 3.08 -4.66 22.62
N ALA A 2 3.70 -5.85 22.58
CA ALA A 2 5.08 -6.07 23.07
C ALA A 2 6.20 -5.42 22.24
N PHE A 3 5.94 -5.05 20.97
CA PHE A 3 6.95 -4.50 20.07
C PHE A 3 7.20 -3.01 20.27
N TRP A 4 6.15 -2.25 20.61
CA TRP A 4 6.27 -0.86 21.05
C TRP A 4 7.23 -0.74 22.24
N ASN A 5 7.17 -1.70 23.17
CA ASN A 5 8.04 -1.71 24.34
C ASN A 5 9.52 -1.88 23.98
N LYS A 6 9.86 -2.60 22.90
CA LYS A 6 11.27 -2.83 22.52
C LYS A 6 11.91 -1.59 21.92
N ASP A 7 11.18 -0.86 21.10
CA ASP A 7 11.68 0.41 20.56
C ASP A 7 11.65 1.52 21.61
N LEU A 8 10.61 1.57 22.45
CA LEU A 8 10.58 2.48 23.58
C LEU A 8 11.74 2.19 24.54
N LEU A 9 12.06 0.92 24.80
CA LEU A 9 13.21 0.51 25.62
C LEU A 9 14.55 0.91 24.97
N ARG A 10 14.69 0.79 23.64
CA ARG A 10 15.91 1.25 22.96
C ARG A 10 16.04 2.76 23.02
N LEU A 11 14.94 3.50 22.84
CA LEU A 11 14.91 4.95 22.95
C LEU A 11 15.25 5.41 24.36
N THR A 12 14.62 4.79 25.38
CA THR A 12 14.93 5.09 26.78
C THR A 12 16.37 4.72 27.11
N MET A 13 16.89 3.59 26.64
CA MET A 13 18.31 3.23 26.82
C MET A 13 19.25 4.24 26.18
N THR A 14 18.97 4.72 24.96
CA THR A 14 19.80 5.76 24.32
C THR A 14 19.73 7.09 25.06
N ILE A 15 18.56 7.47 25.60
CA ILE A 15 18.39 8.68 26.40
C ILE A 15 19.12 8.56 27.74
N VAL A 16 19.06 7.38 28.38
CA VAL A 16 19.74 7.11 29.66
C VAL A 16 21.25 7.08 29.48
N LEU A 17 21.78 6.41 28.45
CA LEU A 17 23.21 6.43 28.12
C LEU A 17 23.71 7.85 27.82
N ALA A 18 22.91 8.62 27.09
CA ALA A 18 23.18 10.02 26.81
C ALA A 18 23.21 10.87 28.09
N ALA A 19 22.23 10.68 28.98
CA ALA A 19 22.15 11.38 30.26
C ALA A 19 23.36 11.05 31.15
N ILE A 20 23.80 9.79 31.18
CA ILE A 20 24.99 9.35 31.92
C ILE A 20 26.26 9.98 31.34
N ALA A 21 26.43 9.99 30.01
CA ALA A 21 27.56 10.64 29.35
C ALA A 21 27.60 12.16 29.60
N SER A 22 26.43 12.76 29.75
CA SER A 22 26.23 14.19 29.97
C SER A 22 26.65 14.66 31.38
N ILE A 23 26.55 13.79 32.39
CA ILE A 23 26.98 14.05 33.77
C ILE A 23 28.49 14.30 33.85
N PHE A 24 29.29 13.71 32.96
CA PHE A 24 30.75 13.85 32.98
C PHE A 24 31.28 15.15 32.33
N ILE A 25 30.49 15.83 31.49
CA ILE A 25 30.97 16.94 30.63
C ILE A 25 30.56 18.34 31.15
N GLY A 26 29.55 18.44 32.03
CA GLY A 26 29.09 19.73 32.56
C GLY A 26 28.37 20.65 31.55
N HIS A 27 28.19 20.19 30.30
CA HIS A 27 27.48 20.88 29.21
C HIS A 27 26.25 20.08 28.77
N PHE A 28 25.37 19.83 29.73
CA PHE A 28 24.23 18.93 29.55
C PHE A 28 23.29 19.34 28.42
N LEU A 29 23.10 20.64 28.26
CA LEU A 29 22.15 21.20 27.30
C LEU A 29 22.57 20.96 25.84
N TYR A 30 23.87 21.13 25.53
CA TYR A 30 24.38 20.99 24.15
C TYR A 30 24.37 19.54 23.67
N LEU A 31 24.73 18.59 24.55
CA LEU A 31 24.67 17.16 24.24
C LEU A 31 23.24 16.69 23.99
N LEU A 32 22.30 17.12 24.82
CA LEU A 32 20.88 16.80 24.65
C LEU A 32 20.35 17.35 23.32
N LEU A 33 20.73 18.57 22.96
CA LEU A 33 20.33 19.22 21.71
C LEU A 33 20.84 18.45 20.48
N ILE A 34 22.11 18.04 20.47
CA ILE A 34 22.70 17.24 19.39
C ILE A 34 21.95 15.91 19.22
N ILE A 35 21.59 15.25 20.32
CA ILE A 35 20.89 13.96 20.29
C ILE A 35 19.46 14.12 19.78
N CYS A 36 18.75 15.18 20.22
CA CYS A 36 17.44 15.51 19.69
C CYS A 36 17.49 15.77 18.18
N ILE A 37 18.47 16.55 17.71
CA ILE A 37 18.65 16.81 16.28
C ILE A 37 18.93 15.49 15.54
N GLY A 38 19.86 14.66 16.02
CA GLY A 38 20.18 13.39 15.39
C GLY A 38 18.96 12.46 15.30
N PHE A 39 18.13 12.45 16.34
CA PHE A 39 16.89 11.68 16.35
C PHE A 39 15.87 12.17 15.32
N ILE A 40 15.67 13.49 15.25
CA ILE A 40 14.77 14.13 14.27
C ILE A 40 15.25 13.85 12.85
N LEU A 41 16.54 14.01 12.57
CA LEU A 41 17.12 13.74 11.25
C LEU A 41 16.96 12.27 10.84
N ARG A 42 17.18 11.33 11.77
CA ARG A 42 16.95 9.91 11.53
C ARG A 42 15.48 9.63 11.19
N GLN A 43 14.56 10.24 11.93
CA GLN A 43 13.12 10.06 11.69
C GLN A 43 12.69 10.65 10.34
N ALA A 44 13.23 11.82 9.97
CA ALA A 44 12.99 12.44 8.67
C ALA A 44 13.51 11.57 7.52
N PHE A 45 14.69 10.97 7.67
CA PHE A 45 15.26 10.04 6.68
C PHE A 45 14.38 8.80 6.49
N LEU A 46 13.91 8.19 7.59
CA LEU A 46 13.00 7.05 7.53
C LEU A 46 11.67 7.38 6.86
N LEU A 47 11.16 8.60 7.07
CA LEU A 47 9.93 9.06 6.45
C LEU A 47 10.10 9.27 4.93
N ASN A 48 11.19 9.90 4.50
CA ASN A 48 11.50 10.06 3.08
C ASN A 48 11.69 8.69 2.39
N GLN A 49 12.36 7.75 3.06
CA GLN A 49 12.50 6.38 2.57
C GLN A 49 11.12 5.68 2.44
N LEU A 50 10.22 5.86 3.41
CA LEU A 50 8.86 5.33 3.35
C LEU A 50 8.12 5.89 2.14
N GLU A 51 8.20 7.20 1.92
CA GLU A 51 7.55 7.88 0.80
C GLU A 51 8.04 7.34 -0.54
N GLN A 52 9.36 7.28 -0.75
CA GLN A 52 9.95 6.72 -1.98
C GLN A 52 9.52 5.27 -2.20
N TRP A 53 9.46 4.47 -1.13
CA TRP A 53 8.98 3.10 -1.22
C TRP A 53 7.49 3.02 -1.60
N LEU A 54 6.64 3.86 -1.02
CA LEU A 54 5.22 3.98 -1.38
C LEU A 54 5.05 4.37 -2.86
N GLN A 55 5.78 5.38 -3.32
CA GLN A 55 5.78 5.86 -4.71
C GLN A 55 6.23 4.77 -5.69
N SER A 56 7.25 3.98 -5.34
CA SER A 56 7.72 2.84 -6.14
C SER A 56 6.72 1.67 -6.25
N GLY A 57 5.55 1.82 -5.61
CA GLY A 57 4.49 0.85 -5.64
C GLY A 57 4.55 -0.14 -4.47
N ALA A 58 5.18 0.21 -3.34
CA ALA A 58 5.20 -0.59 -2.12
C ALA A 58 5.45 -2.08 -2.41
N LYS A 59 6.55 -2.33 -3.15
CA LYS A 59 6.97 -3.67 -3.56
C LYS A 59 7.46 -4.47 -2.34
N GLN A 60 7.56 -5.79 -2.49
CA GLN A 60 7.86 -6.71 -1.38
C GLN A 60 9.22 -6.43 -0.70
N ASN A 61 10.16 -5.77 -1.38
CA ASN A 61 11.42 -5.32 -0.80
C ASN A 61 11.21 -3.99 -0.04
N TYR A 62 10.51 -4.04 1.10
CA TYR A 62 10.58 -2.93 2.05
C TYR A 62 11.96 -2.94 2.72
N PRO A 63 12.55 -1.77 3.01
CA PRO A 63 13.84 -1.70 3.69
C PRO A 63 13.73 -2.39 5.05
N ALA A 64 14.72 -3.23 5.37
CA ALA A 64 14.84 -3.88 6.67
C ALA A 64 15.05 -2.79 7.73
N SER A 65 13.94 -2.34 8.31
CA SER A 65 13.93 -1.40 9.43
C SER A 65 13.60 -2.21 10.67
N ASN A 66 14.27 -1.90 11.78
CA ASN A 66 14.01 -2.60 13.03
C ASN A 66 12.84 -1.92 13.75
N GLY A 67 11.93 -2.74 14.32
CA GLY A 67 10.94 -2.28 15.30
C GLY A 67 9.65 -1.74 14.68
N LEU A 68 9.19 -0.58 15.14
CA LEU A 68 7.91 0.05 14.78
C LEU A 68 7.78 0.27 13.27
N TRP A 69 8.86 0.70 12.65
CA TRP A 69 8.88 0.95 11.20
C TRP A 69 8.67 -0.34 10.41
N GLU A 70 9.25 -1.47 10.83
CA GLU A 70 9.03 -2.78 10.21
C GLU A 70 7.55 -3.13 10.14
N GLU A 71 6.84 -2.90 11.25
CA GLU A 71 5.43 -3.22 11.39
C GLU A 71 4.56 -2.28 10.57
N ILE A 72 4.92 -0.99 10.48
CA ILE A 72 4.27 -0.02 9.59
C ILE A 72 4.41 -0.47 8.13
N TYR A 73 5.64 -0.80 7.68
CA TYR A 73 5.89 -1.31 6.33
C TYR A 73 5.06 -2.57 6.06
N TYR A 74 5.06 -3.51 7.01
CA TYR A 74 4.32 -4.76 6.91
C TYR A 74 2.80 -4.53 6.79
N HIS A 75 2.22 -3.65 7.60
CA HIS A 75 0.79 -3.34 7.56
C HIS A 75 0.38 -2.71 6.22
N ILE A 76 1.16 -1.75 5.72
CA ILE A 76 0.92 -1.11 4.43
C ILE A 76 1.01 -2.15 3.31
N PHE A 77 2.04 -2.98 3.31
CA PHE A 77 2.21 -4.05 2.33
C PHE A 77 1.03 -5.04 2.35
N ARG A 78 0.60 -5.47 3.54
CA ARG A 78 -0.53 -6.40 3.71
C ARG A 78 -1.83 -5.81 3.15
N LEU A 79 -2.12 -4.55 3.44
CA LEU A 79 -3.30 -3.85 2.91
C LEU A 79 -3.26 -3.77 1.38
N LYS A 80 -2.11 -3.40 0.80
CA LYS A 80 -1.95 -3.35 -0.65
C LYS A 80 -2.13 -4.71 -1.32
N LYS A 81 -1.54 -5.76 -0.74
CA LYS A 81 -1.67 -7.14 -1.23
C LYS A 81 -3.12 -7.61 -1.16
N ALA A 82 -3.84 -7.30 -0.08
CA ALA A 82 -5.26 -7.60 0.05
C ALA A 82 -6.11 -6.88 -1.00
N ASN A 83 -5.88 -5.59 -1.24
CA ASN A 83 -6.58 -4.83 -2.26
C ASN A 83 -6.32 -5.36 -3.68
N LYS A 84 -5.07 -5.72 -4.00
CA LYS A 84 -4.73 -6.36 -5.28
C LYS A 84 -5.46 -7.69 -5.46
N LYS A 85 -5.58 -8.50 -4.39
CA LYS A 85 -6.33 -9.77 -4.41
C LYS A 85 -7.82 -9.52 -4.65
N ARG A 86 -8.43 -8.56 -3.95
CA ARG A 86 -9.85 -8.18 -4.12
C ARG A 86 -10.14 -7.70 -5.54
N LYS A 87 -9.31 -6.80 -6.10
CA LYS A 87 -9.45 -6.33 -7.49
C LYS A 87 -9.41 -7.50 -8.49
N LYS A 88 -8.47 -8.43 -8.31
CA LYS A 88 -8.37 -9.64 -9.16
C LYS A 88 -9.59 -10.56 -9.04
N GLN A 89 -10.16 -10.70 -7.85
CA GLN A 89 -11.38 -11.48 -7.64
C GLN A 89 -12.57 -10.83 -8.36
N LEU A 90 -12.76 -9.52 -8.21
CA LEU A 90 -13.84 -8.80 -8.89
C LEU A 90 -13.75 -8.93 -10.42
N SER A 91 -12.56 -8.74 -10.99
CA SER A 91 -12.35 -8.93 -12.44
C SER A 91 -12.70 -10.35 -12.91
N ARG A 92 -12.43 -11.37 -12.10
CA ARG A 92 -12.80 -12.77 -12.44
C ARG A 92 -14.31 -12.98 -12.41
N ILE A 93 -14.99 -12.41 -11.43
CA ILE A 93 -16.46 -12.52 -11.31
C ILE A 93 -17.13 -11.84 -12.51
N ILE A 94 -16.67 -10.64 -12.89
CA ILE A 94 -17.17 -9.93 -14.09
C ILE A 94 -16.95 -10.77 -15.35
N GLU A 95 -15.76 -11.36 -15.50
CA GLU A 95 -15.46 -12.21 -16.66
C GLU A 95 -16.34 -13.48 -16.70
N GLN A 96 -16.60 -14.08 -15.54
CA GLN A 96 -17.48 -15.24 -15.45
C GLN A 96 -18.93 -14.88 -15.78
N PHE A 97 -19.42 -13.74 -15.27
CA PHE A 97 -20.75 -13.22 -15.61
C PHE A 97 -20.88 -13.01 -17.12
N ARG A 98 -19.89 -12.37 -17.75
CA ARG A 98 -19.86 -12.17 -19.21
C ARG A 98 -19.92 -13.49 -19.98
N LYS A 99 -19.19 -14.50 -19.54
CA LYS A 99 -19.20 -15.85 -20.17
C LYS A 99 -20.55 -16.54 -20.01
N SER A 100 -21.19 -16.45 -18.85
CA SER A 100 -22.53 -17.01 -18.64
C SER A 100 -23.59 -16.30 -19.47
N THR A 101 -23.55 -14.96 -19.55
CA THR A 101 -24.48 -14.15 -20.35
C THR A 101 -24.24 -14.27 -21.86
N ALA A 102 -23.02 -14.63 -22.28
CA ALA A 102 -22.75 -14.95 -23.67
C ALA A 102 -23.47 -16.22 -24.16
N ALA A 103 -23.84 -17.13 -23.24
CA ALA A 103 -24.56 -18.37 -23.54
C ALA A 103 -26.09 -18.24 -23.39
N LEU A 104 -26.58 -17.11 -22.86
CA LEU A 104 -28.02 -16.84 -22.77
C LEU A 104 -28.60 -16.62 -24.19
N PRO A 105 -29.79 -17.16 -24.49
CA PRO A 105 -30.44 -17.00 -25.79
C PRO A 105 -30.96 -15.58 -26.03
N ASP A 106 -31.10 -14.78 -24.97
CA ASP A 106 -31.58 -13.41 -25.03
C ASP A 106 -30.48 -12.43 -25.47
N ALA A 107 -30.84 -11.47 -26.33
CA ALA A 107 -29.94 -10.39 -26.75
C ALA A 107 -29.66 -9.44 -25.58
N VAL A 108 -28.39 -9.35 -25.16
CA VAL A 108 -27.94 -8.46 -24.08
C VAL A 108 -26.94 -7.44 -24.62
N VAL A 109 -27.19 -6.16 -24.34
CA VAL A 109 -26.31 -5.03 -24.65
C VAL A 109 -26.02 -4.28 -23.35
N VAL A 110 -24.74 -4.03 -23.08
CA VAL A 110 -24.27 -3.23 -21.95
C VAL A 110 -23.82 -1.88 -22.48
N LEU A 111 -24.43 -0.81 -21.96
CA LEU A 111 -24.08 0.57 -22.28
C LEU A 111 -23.06 1.11 -21.26
N GLY A 112 -22.16 1.96 -21.73
CA GLY A 112 -21.21 2.73 -20.92
C GLY A 112 -21.85 3.99 -20.32
N GLU A 113 -21.03 4.85 -19.75
CA GLU A 113 -21.51 6.10 -19.10
C GLU A 113 -22.02 7.14 -20.10
N TYR A 114 -21.62 7.05 -21.38
CA TYR A 114 -21.99 7.98 -22.44
C TYR A 114 -22.91 7.32 -23.49
N ASP A 115 -23.73 6.36 -23.06
CA ASP A 115 -24.61 5.54 -23.92
C ASP A 115 -23.86 4.80 -25.06
N GLU A 116 -22.54 4.66 -24.97
CA GLU A 116 -21.76 3.87 -25.90
C GLU A 116 -21.93 2.38 -25.61
N ILE A 117 -21.96 1.54 -26.66
CA ILE A 117 -22.02 0.08 -26.47
C ILE A 117 -20.67 -0.39 -25.91
N ALA A 118 -20.62 -0.65 -24.61
CA ALA A 118 -19.45 -1.17 -23.94
C ALA A 118 -19.21 -2.66 -24.26
N TRP A 119 -20.30 -3.43 -24.39
CA TRP A 119 -20.25 -4.86 -24.73
C TRP A 119 -21.63 -5.39 -25.17
N PHE A 120 -21.67 -6.47 -25.94
CA PHE A 120 -22.90 -7.21 -26.27
C PHE A 120 -22.60 -8.70 -26.46
N ASN A 121 -23.61 -9.56 -26.30
CA ASN A 121 -23.47 -11.02 -26.45
C ASN A 121 -23.72 -11.51 -27.90
N ASN A 122 -23.46 -12.80 -28.16
CA ASN A 122 -23.67 -13.41 -29.47
C ASN A 122 -25.14 -13.36 -29.93
N ALA A 123 -26.10 -13.51 -29.00
CA ALA A 123 -27.51 -13.36 -29.32
C ALA A 123 -27.83 -11.94 -29.83
N ALA A 124 -27.25 -10.90 -29.25
CA ALA A 124 -27.40 -9.52 -29.74
C ALA A 124 -26.76 -9.30 -31.12
N LYS A 125 -25.67 -10.00 -31.45
CA LYS A 125 -25.10 -9.99 -32.83
C LYS A 125 -26.12 -10.51 -33.85
N LEU A 126 -26.80 -11.61 -33.52
CA LEU A 126 -27.76 -12.29 -34.39
C LEU A 126 -29.11 -11.56 -34.47
N ILE A 127 -29.66 -11.15 -33.32
CA ILE A 127 -31.01 -10.59 -33.21
C ILE A 127 -31.01 -9.08 -33.55
N LEU A 128 -30.03 -8.32 -33.07
CA LEU A 128 -29.96 -6.86 -33.24
C LEU A 128 -29.02 -6.44 -34.38
N GLY A 129 -28.37 -7.39 -35.06
CA GLY A 129 -27.47 -7.11 -36.18
C GLY A 129 -26.20 -6.34 -35.81
N LEU A 130 -25.83 -6.31 -34.52
CA LEU A 130 -24.67 -5.57 -34.03
C LEU A 130 -23.37 -6.21 -34.51
N LYS A 131 -22.47 -5.40 -35.09
CA LYS A 131 -21.12 -5.85 -35.51
C LYS A 131 -20.06 -5.20 -34.66
N LYS A 132 -19.06 -5.99 -34.26
CA LYS A 132 -17.89 -5.46 -33.59
C LYS A 132 -17.06 -4.70 -34.62
N ARG A 133 -16.57 -3.51 -34.27
CA ARG A 133 -15.88 -2.61 -35.20
C ARG A 133 -14.56 -3.19 -35.77
N ASP A 134 -14.08 -4.29 -35.19
CA ASP A 134 -12.81 -4.95 -35.53
C ASP A 134 -12.99 -6.29 -36.30
N GLU A 135 -14.21 -6.62 -36.75
CA GLU A 135 -14.52 -7.82 -37.58
C GLU A 135 -14.97 -7.47 -39.00
#